data_AF-A0A428TGM1-F1
#
_entry.id   AF-A0A428TGM1-F1
#
_cell.length_a   1.000
_cell.length_b   1.000
_cell.length_c   1.000
_cell.angle_alpha   90.00
_cell.angle_beta   90.00
_cell.angle_gamma   90.00
#
_symmetry.space_group_name_H-M   'P 1'
#
loop_
_entity.id
_entity.type
_entity.pdbx_description
1 polymer ?
#
loop_
_entity_poly.entity_id
_entity_poly.type
_entity_poly.pdbx_seq_one_letter_code
_entity_poly.pdbx_strand_id
1 'polypeptide(L)'
;MPSLTNIFTSLACLMAVVNGMPTINIARQTADDCSTSETTRHGPAANYNVFPKYPDLAKNALGFHLETYNNASQVEQVVVFKGIPANAKDCSVGWDQGERISRTFIVKGGDALAGVRQLSGFPEGAVTYNSVQPFDNAEKDVGGADFTNWDDLAPQGHLTGGIDCAETLYLKVALRNPDGNTKVFLGQDDTNGLHITYSC
;
A
#
# COMPACT_ATOMS: atom_id res chain seq x y z
N MET A 1 35.35 -6.34 65.26
CA MET A 1 35.42 -7.39 64.25
C MET A 1 34.65 -6.92 63.01
N PRO A 2 35.28 -6.95 61.83
CA PRO A 2 34.79 -6.38 60.58
C PRO A 2 33.86 -7.36 59.85
N SER A 3 33.19 -6.89 58.78
CA SER A 3 32.78 -7.64 57.57
C SER A 3 31.39 -7.17 57.11
N LEU A 4 31.07 -6.87 55.86
CA LEU A 4 31.77 -6.62 54.59
C LEU A 4 30.59 -6.35 53.62
N THR A 5 30.80 -5.50 52.62
CA THR A 5 30.16 -5.57 51.27
C THR A 5 28.62 -5.36 51.16
N ASN A 6 28.04 -4.72 50.15
CA ASN A 6 28.43 -4.54 48.76
C ASN A 6 27.86 -3.24 48.18
N ILE A 7 28.68 -2.64 47.34
CA ILE A 7 28.37 -1.61 46.35
C ILE A 7 27.47 -2.23 45.27
N PHE A 8 26.37 -1.57 44.91
CA PHE A 8 25.71 -1.77 43.62
C PHE A 8 25.40 -0.42 42.99
N THR A 9 26.40 0.15 42.31
CA THR A 9 26.20 1.11 41.23
C THR A 9 25.67 0.36 40.01
N SER A 10 24.36 0.41 39.76
CA SER A 10 23.81 -0.07 38.49
C SER A 10 23.95 1.01 37.42
N LEU A 11 24.99 0.87 36.59
CA LEU A 11 25.16 1.60 35.34
C LEU A 11 24.16 1.02 34.32
N ALA A 12 23.05 1.73 34.07
CA ALA A 12 22.11 1.35 33.02
C ALA A 12 22.69 1.75 31.66
N CYS A 13 23.26 0.79 30.94
CA CYS A 13 23.64 0.96 29.54
C CYS A 13 22.38 1.15 28.68
N LEU A 14 22.17 2.39 28.23
CA LEU A 14 21.16 2.74 27.24
C LEU A 14 21.64 2.20 25.87
N MET A 15 21.27 0.96 25.54
CA MET A 15 21.46 0.41 24.20
C MET A 15 20.44 1.05 23.27
N ALA A 16 20.86 2.06 22.51
CA ALA A 16 20.10 2.60 21.39
C ALA A 16 19.97 1.48 20.34
N VAL A 17 18.78 0.86 20.27
CA VAL A 17 18.43 -0.04 19.17
C VAL A 17 18.17 0.84 17.96
N VAL A 18 19.22 1.11 17.19
CA VAL A 18 19.06 1.62 15.83
C VAL A 18 18.41 0.50 15.04
N ASN A 19 17.08 0.56 14.87
CA ASN A 19 16.40 -0.26 13.88
C ASN A 19 16.87 0.22 12.50
N GLY A 20 18.01 -0.31 12.05
CA GLY A 20 18.39 -0.24 10.65
C GLY A 20 17.25 -0.84 9.85
N MET A 21 16.57 -0.01 9.07
CA MET A 21 15.60 -0.49 8.09
C MET A 21 16.32 -1.54 7.23
N PRO A 22 15.73 -2.72 6.99
CA PRO A 22 16.31 -3.63 6.04
C PRO A 22 16.33 -2.93 4.68
N THR A 23 17.51 -2.71 4.14
CA THR A 23 17.70 -2.30 2.76
C THR A 23 17.20 -3.45 1.90
N ILE A 24 15.92 -3.41 1.51
CA ILE A 24 15.42 -4.26 0.44
C ILE A 24 16.17 -3.77 -0.80
N ASN A 25 17.13 -4.57 -1.28
CA ASN A 25 17.72 -4.39 -2.60
C ASN A 25 16.62 -4.67 -3.64
N ILE A 26 15.74 -3.70 -3.86
CA ILE A 26 15.00 -3.63 -5.11
C ILE A 26 16.06 -3.28 -6.14
N ALA A 27 16.30 -4.18 -7.09
CA ALA A 27 17.16 -3.92 -8.22
C ALA A 27 16.78 -2.55 -8.80
N ARG A 28 17.75 -1.63 -8.84
CA ARG A 28 17.60 -0.32 -9.45
C ARG A 28 17.36 -0.53 -10.94
N GLN A 29 16.09 -0.58 -11.36
CA GLN A 29 15.74 -0.40 -12.75
C GLN A 29 16.24 0.98 -13.16
N THR A 30 17.21 0.99 -14.08
CA THR A 30 17.74 2.20 -14.70
C THR A 30 16.62 2.92 -15.43
N ALA A 31 16.56 4.24 -15.25
CA ALA A 31 15.46 5.12 -15.62
C ALA A 31 15.31 5.39 -17.14
N ASP A 32 15.63 4.42 -18.01
CA ASP A 32 15.59 4.58 -19.47
C ASP A 32 15.11 3.29 -20.16
N ASP A 33 13.82 2.93 -20.04
CA ASP A 33 13.28 1.82 -20.84
C ASP A 33 11.93 2.12 -21.51
N CYS A 34 11.73 3.35 -21.98
CA CYS A 34 10.66 3.66 -22.94
C CYS A 34 11.13 3.34 -24.37
N SER A 35 11.52 2.09 -24.63
CA SER A 35 12.00 1.66 -25.95
C SER A 35 10.97 0.88 -26.77
N THR A 36 9.90 0.39 -26.15
CA THR A 36 8.85 -0.40 -26.81
C THR A 36 7.48 0.24 -26.62
N SER A 37 6.63 0.19 -27.65
CA SER A 37 5.24 0.68 -27.65
C SER A 37 4.29 -0.22 -26.84
N GLU A 38 4.81 -0.87 -25.79
CA GLU A 38 4.10 -1.87 -25.00
C GLU A 38 3.61 -1.26 -23.68
N THR A 39 2.43 -1.69 -23.24
CA THR A 39 1.91 -1.31 -21.92
C THR A 39 2.77 -1.95 -20.84
N THR A 40 3.42 -1.13 -20.01
CA THR A 40 4.29 -1.61 -18.93
C THR A 40 3.53 -1.67 -17.62
N ARG A 41 3.74 -2.75 -16.84
CA ARG A 41 3.22 -2.91 -15.48
C ARG A 41 4.26 -2.46 -14.45
N HIS A 42 3.84 -1.65 -13.49
CA HIS A 42 4.69 -1.12 -12.43
C HIS A 42 4.10 -1.37 -11.05
N GLY A 43 4.84 -2.09 -10.21
CA GLY A 43 4.43 -2.42 -8.84
C GLY A 43 4.68 -1.28 -7.84
N PRO A 44 4.07 -1.34 -6.65
CA PRO A 44 4.24 -0.32 -5.62
C PRO A 44 5.64 -0.41 -5.00
N ALA A 45 6.22 0.74 -4.71
CA ALA A 45 7.47 0.87 -3.96
C ALA A 45 7.25 0.75 -2.44
N ALA A 46 6.06 1.12 -1.94
CA ALA A 46 5.70 0.98 -0.53
C ALA A 46 4.18 0.92 -0.34
N ASN A 47 3.74 0.18 0.68
CA ASN A 47 2.36 0.13 1.15
C ASN A 47 2.31 0.44 2.65
N TYR A 48 1.36 1.28 3.06
CA TYR A 48 1.14 1.66 4.45
C TYR A 48 -0.31 1.40 4.84
N ASN A 49 -0.53 0.55 5.83
CA ASN A 49 -1.82 0.46 6.49
C ASN A 49 -1.97 1.65 7.43
N VAL A 50 -3.02 2.43 7.24
CA VAL A 50 -3.39 3.57 8.09
C VAL A 50 -4.74 3.29 8.77
N PHE A 51 -4.91 3.82 9.97
CA PHE A 51 -6.03 3.44 10.84
C PHE A 51 -6.89 4.67 11.17
N PRO A 52 -8.07 4.85 10.56
CA PRO A 52 -8.92 6.02 10.82
C PRO A 52 -9.25 6.22 12.30
N LYS A 53 -9.46 5.12 13.05
CA LYS A 53 -9.72 5.14 14.50
C LYS A 53 -8.51 5.53 15.35
N TYR A 54 -7.30 5.31 14.85
CA TYR A 54 -6.03 5.65 15.52
C TYR A 54 -5.15 6.44 14.54
N PRO A 55 -5.51 7.69 14.25
CA PRO A 55 -5.13 8.34 13.00
C PRO A 55 -3.65 8.75 12.91
N ASP A 56 -2.92 8.67 14.02
CA ASP A 56 -1.47 8.89 14.10
C ASP A 56 -0.67 7.57 14.11
N LEU A 57 -1.34 6.43 13.97
CA LEU A 57 -0.71 5.12 13.80
C LEU A 57 -0.68 4.71 12.33
N ALA A 58 0.38 4.01 11.95
CA ALA A 58 0.50 3.33 10.68
C ALA A 58 1.42 2.13 10.79
N LYS A 59 1.33 1.23 9.80
CA LYS A 59 2.22 0.07 9.67
C LYS A 59 2.61 -0.13 8.22
N ASN A 60 3.86 -0.47 7.97
CA ASN A 60 4.27 -0.99 6.67
C ASN A 60 3.51 -2.28 6.37
N ALA A 61 3.08 -2.43 5.13
CA ALA A 61 2.37 -3.61 4.65
C ALA A 61 3.16 -4.28 3.53
N LEU A 62 3.23 -5.62 3.57
CA LEU A 62 3.85 -6.42 2.51
C LEU A 62 2.89 -6.71 1.35
N GLY A 63 1.61 -6.36 1.50
CA GLY A 63 0.57 -6.57 0.52
C GLY A 63 -0.55 -5.55 0.67
N PHE A 64 -1.61 -5.73 -0.11
CA PHE A 64 -2.81 -4.91 -0.05
C PHE A 64 -3.73 -5.37 1.06
N HIS A 65 -4.22 -4.47 1.90
CA HIS A 65 -5.06 -4.82 3.05
C HIS A 65 -6.06 -3.73 3.37
N LEU A 66 -7.35 -4.07 3.35
CA LEU A 66 -8.45 -3.20 3.77
C LEU A 66 -9.39 -3.94 4.73
N GLU A 67 -9.94 -3.22 5.69
CA GLU A 67 -10.93 -3.76 6.63
C GLU A 67 -11.99 -2.73 7.00
N THR A 68 -13.24 -3.18 7.01
CA THR A 68 -14.37 -2.50 7.64
C THR A 68 -15.02 -3.45 8.64
N TYR A 69 -15.38 -2.94 9.82
CA TYR A 69 -16.19 -3.65 10.82
C TYR A 69 -16.68 -2.65 11.86
N ASN A 70 -17.71 -3.01 12.63
CA ASN A 70 -18.35 -2.13 13.60
C ASN A 70 -18.76 -0.77 13.00
N ASN A 71 -19.32 -0.79 11.78
CA ASN A 71 -19.83 0.38 11.06
C ASN A 71 -18.78 1.48 10.85
N ALA A 72 -17.54 1.07 10.57
CA ALA A 72 -16.42 1.98 10.38
C ALA A 72 -15.34 1.35 9.50
N SER A 73 -14.60 2.23 8.82
CA SER A 73 -13.32 1.90 8.18
C SER A 73 -12.24 1.69 9.27
N GLN A 74 -11.59 0.54 9.23
CA GLN A 74 -10.67 0.09 10.28
C GLN A 74 -9.24 0.07 9.76
N VAL A 75 -9.06 -0.39 8.54
CA VAL A 75 -7.79 -0.36 7.81
C VAL A 75 -8.03 0.21 6.43
N GLU A 76 -7.37 1.31 6.15
CA GLU A 76 -7.20 1.86 4.81
C GLU A 76 -5.74 1.73 4.41
N GLN A 77 -5.44 1.89 3.13
CA GLN A 77 -4.09 1.78 2.63
C GLN A 77 -3.64 3.02 1.88
N VAL A 78 -2.42 3.46 2.15
CA VAL A 78 -1.69 4.44 1.34
C VAL A 78 -0.61 3.69 0.56
N VAL A 79 -0.59 3.88 -0.76
CA VAL A 79 0.30 3.17 -1.68
C VAL A 79 1.16 4.16 -2.44
N VAL A 80 2.45 3.85 -2.57
CA VAL A 80 3.43 4.72 -3.23
C VAL A 80 4.04 3.98 -4.41
N PHE A 81 3.99 4.58 -5.59
CA PHE A 81 4.72 4.17 -6.78
C PHE A 81 5.86 5.16 -7.02
N LYS A 82 7.04 4.67 -7.39
CA LYS A 82 8.22 5.49 -7.71
C LYS A 82 8.92 4.94 -8.93
N GLY A 83 9.56 5.80 -9.71
CA GLY A 83 10.37 5.39 -10.86
C GLY A 83 9.55 5.09 -12.10
N ILE A 84 8.34 5.63 -12.20
CA ILE A 84 7.60 5.67 -13.47
C ILE A 84 8.36 6.65 -14.39
N PRO A 85 8.57 6.34 -15.68
CA PRO A 85 9.29 7.24 -16.59
C PRO A 85 8.61 8.61 -16.73
N ALA A 86 9.40 9.68 -16.82
CA ALA A 86 8.88 11.05 -16.95
C ALA A 86 8.05 11.28 -18.24
N ASN A 87 8.27 10.45 -19.26
CA ASN A 87 7.53 10.46 -20.53
C ASN A 87 6.40 9.43 -20.60
N ALA A 88 6.05 8.78 -19.48
CA ALA A 88 4.92 7.87 -19.40
C ALA A 88 3.60 8.60 -19.74
N LYS A 89 2.73 7.90 -20.47
CA LYS A 89 1.41 8.36 -20.91
C LYS A 89 0.37 7.31 -20.56
N ASP A 90 -0.90 7.71 -20.66
CA ASP A 90 -2.07 6.83 -20.49
C ASP A 90 -2.02 5.97 -19.21
N CYS A 91 -1.54 6.55 -18.11
CA CYS A 91 -1.39 5.83 -16.86
C CYS A 91 -2.76 5.36 -16.33
N SER A 92 -2.83 4.12 -15.88
CA SER A 92 -4.03 3.53 -15.29
C SER A 92 -3.72 2.73 -14.05
N VAL A 93 -4.67 2.69 -13.11
CA VAL A 93 -4.60 1.82 -11.93
C VAL A 93 -5.21 0.46 -12.28
N GLY A 94 -4.50 -0.61 -11.92
CA GLY A 94 -4.97 -1.98 -12.12
C GLY A 94 -4.64 -2.90 -10.95
N TRP A 95 -5.28 -4.07 -10.94
CA TRP A 95 -5.02 -5.16 -10.01
C TRP A 95 -4.80 -6.42 -10.83
N ASP A 96 -3.80 -7.19 -10.41
CA ASP A 96 -3.65 -8.54 -10.91
C ASP A 96 -3.98 -9.55 -9.83
N GLN A 97 -4.56 -10.62 -10.31
CA GLN A 97 -4.84 -11.82 -9.59
C GLN A 97 -4.11 -12.94 -10.33
N GLY A 98 -2.99 -13.40 -9.78
CA GLY A 98 -2.20 -14.49 -10.32
C GLY A 98 -2.81 -15.87 -10.02
N GLU A 99 -2.00 -16.92 -10.16
CA GLU A 99 -2.44 -18.30 -9.93
C GLU A 99 -2.89 -18.57 -8.49
N ARG A 100 -4.00 -19.30 -8.33
CA ARG A 100 -4.60 -19.57 -7.01
C ARG A 100 -3.64 -20.27 -6.06
N ILE A 101 -2.78 -21.13 -6.59
CA ILE A 101 -1.81 -21.91 -5.79
C ILE A 101 -0.59 -21.10 -5.33
N SER A 102 -0.30 -19.97 -5.97
CA SER A 102 0.88 -19.13 -5.66
C SER A 102 0.52 -17.84 -4.95
N ARG A 103 -0.74 -17.38 -5.05
CA ARG A 103 -1.20 -16.14 -4.41
C ARG A 103 -1.66 -16.34 -2.97
N THR A 104 -1.47 -15.30 -2.15
CA THR A 104 -2.19 -15.17 -0.88
C THR A 104 -3.33 -14.19 -1.07
N PHE A 105 -4.57 -14.68 -1.03
CA PHE A 105 -5.76 -13.85 -1.22
C PHE A 105 -6.80 -14.23 -0.17
N ILE A 106 -7.31 -13.25 0.56
CA ILE A 106 -8.40 -13.41 1.51
C ILE A 106 -9.45 -12.35 1.20
N VAL A 107 -10.66 -12.77 0.85
CA VAL A 107 -11.85 -11.91 0.81
C VAL A 107 -12.86 -12.47 1.79
N LYS A 108 -13.30 -11.65 2.74
CA LYS A 108 -14.36 -12.00 3.70
C LYS A 108 -15.37 -10.88 3.74
N GLY A 109 -16.66 -11.22 3.81
CA GLY A 109 -17.75 -10.26 3.66
C GLY A 109 -18.25 -10.20 2.22
N GLY A 110 -19.40 -9.56 2.01
CA GLY A 110 -20.06 -9.47 0.69
C GLY A 110 -19.91 -8.11 0.00
N ASP A 111 -19.42 -7.10 0.72
CA ASP A 111 -19.31 -5.72 0.22
C ASP A 111 -17.85 -5.34 0.08
N ALA A 112 -17.18 -5.89 -0.94
CA ALA A 112 -15.73 -5.74 -1.15
C ALA A 112 -15.35 -4.73 -2.24
N LEU A 113 -16.23 -3.76 -2.49
CA LEU A 113 -15.93 -2.63 -3.37
C LEU A 113 -14.95 -1.67 -2.70
N ALA A 114 -13.70 -1.67 -3.17
CA ALA A 114 -12.70 -0.68 -2.81
C ALA A 114 -12.75 0.52 -3.77
N GLY A 115 -12.47 1.72 -3.26
CA GLY A 115 -12.25 2.93 -4.05
C GLY A 115 -10.80 3.39 -3.92
N VAL A 116 -10.27 3.92 -5.02
CA VAL A 116 -8.92 4.48 -5.11
C VAL A 116 -9.02 5.97 -5.36
N ARG A 117 -8.22 6.73 -4.62
CA ARG A 117 -8.03 8.16 -4.82
C ARG A 117 -6.57 8.49 -5.02
N GLN A 118 -6.28 9.33 -6.01
CA GLN A 118 -4.93 9.88 -6.20
C GLN A 118 -4.73 11.04 -5.23
N LEU A 119 -3.66 10.99 -4.44
CA LEU A 119 -3.29 12.07 -3.54
C LEU A 119 -2.54 13.17 -4.31
N SER A 120 -2.81 14.43 -3.98
CA SER A 120 -2.17 15.59 -4.63
C SER A 120 -0.74 15.86 -4.15
N GLY A 121 -0.26 15.09 -3.18
CA GLY A 121 1.05 15.22 -2.56
C GLY A 121 1.26 14.13 -1.53
N PHE A 122 2.31 14.26 -0.72
CA PHE A 122 2.70 13.25 0.26
C PHE A 122 3.36 13.89 1.48
N PRO A 123 3.15 13.36 2.69
CA PRO A 123 3.81 13.88 3.89
C PRO A 123 5.33 13.65 3.83
N GLU A 124 6.09 14.64 4.31
CA GLU A 124 7.56 14.53 4.45
C GLU A 124 7.98 13.62 5.63
N GLY A 125 7.05 13.37 6.57
CA GLY A 125 7.28 12.58 7.78
C GLY A 125 6.55 11.23 7.78
N ALA A 126 6.06 10.83 8.95
CA ALA A 126 5.30 9.60 9.11
C ALA A 126 4.05 9.60 8.21
N VAL A 127 3.81 8.48 7.52
CA VAL A 127 2.63 8.26 6.68
C VAL A 127 1.51 7.67 7.54
N THR A 128 0.60 8.51 8.03
CA THR A 128 -0.51 8.16 8.91
C THR A 128 -1.82 8.68 8.32
N TYR A 129 -2.96 8.27 8.86
CA TYR A 129 -4.26 8.73 8.36
C TYR A 129 -4.36 10.27 8.42
N ASN A 130 -3.92 10.89 9.51
CA ASN A 130 -3.91 12.35 9.64
C ASN A 130 -2.93 13.03 8.69
N SER A 131 -1.72 12.47 8.49
CA SER A 131 -0.70 13.14 7.68
C SER A 131 -0.98 13.11 6.19
N VAL A 132 -1.77 12.14 5.68
CA VAL A 132 -2.22 12.13 4.28
C VAL A 132 -3.46 12.95 4.01
N GLN A 133 -4.28 13.28 5.02
CA GLN A 133 -5.54 14.03 4.84
C GLN A 133 -5.40 15.34 4.03
N PRO A 134 -4.38 16.18 4.24
CA PRO A 134 -4.22 17.42 3.47
C PRO A 134 -4.06 17.22 1.95
N PHE A 135 -3.69 16.01 1.53
CA PHE A 135 -3.48 15.64 0.13
C PHE A 135 -4.64 14.81 -0.45
N ASP A 136 -5.60 14.43 0.37
CA ASP A 136 -6.68 13.50 0.04
C ASP A 136 -7.92 14.26 -0.47
N ASN A 137 -7.97 14.51 -1.78
CA ASN A 137 -9.12 15.14 -2.42
C ASN A 137 -10.09 14.08 -2.98
N ALA A 138 -11.34 14.09 -2.53
CA ALA A 138 -12.39 13.20 -3.02
C ALA A 138 -12.70 13.36 -4.53
N GLU A 139 -12.41 14.53 -5.12
CA GLU A 139 -12.58 14.77 -6.56
C GLU A 139 -11.56 14.01 -7.44
N LYS A 140 -10.51 13.45 -6.83
CA LYS A 140 -9.50 12.61 -7.48
C LYS A 140 -9.79 11.12 -7.30
N ASP A 141 -11.06 10.71 -7.30
CA ASP A 141 -11.48 9.31 -7.39
C ASP A 141 -11.14 8.77 -8.79
N VAL A 142 -10.29 7.75 -8.84
CA VAL A 142 -9.85 7.10 -10.08
C VAL A 142 -10.57 5.78 -10.34
N GLY A 143 -11.62 5.51 -9.57
CA GLY A 143 -12.44 4.31 -9.64
C GLY A 143 -12.18 3.34 -8.49
N GLY A 144 -12.65 2.10 -8.66
CA GLY A 144 -12.47 1.03 -7.70
C GLY A 144 -12.40 -0.36 -8.32
N ALA A 145 -12.11 -1.34 -7.47
CA ALA A 145 -12.25 -2.76 -7.78
C ALA A 145 -13.22 -3.40 -6.78
N ASP A 146 -14.14 -4.21 -7.27
CA ASP A 146 -15.00 -5.04 -6.43
C ASP A 146 -14.36 -6.42 -6.27
N PHE A 147 -13.78 -6.67 -5.09
CA PHE A 147 -13.07 -7.92 -4.81
C PHE A 147 -13.98 -9.10 -4.47
N THR A 148 -15.30 -8.91 -4.50
CA THR A 148 -16.25 -9.95 -4.09
C THR A 148 -16.01 -11.23 -4.90
N ASN A 149 -15.72 -12.34 -4.19
CA ASN A 149 -15.38 -13.67 -4.72
C ASN A 149 -14.06 -13.78 -5.50
N TRP A 150 -13.17 -12.78 -5.50
CA TRP A 150 -11.90 -12.88 -6.24
C TRP A 150 -10.98 -14.00 -5.73
N ASP A 151 -11.07 -14.40 -4.47
CA ASP A 151 -10.29 -15.51 -3.95
C ASP A 151 -10.62 -16.85 -4.64
N ASP A 152 -11.80 -16.98 -5.26
CA ASP A 152 -12.24 -18.16 -6.01
C ASP A 152 -12.08 -18.09 -7.53
N LEU A 153 -11.78 -16.91 -8.11
CA LEU A 153 -11.65 -16.75 -9.56
C LEU A 153 -10.33 -17.29 -10.12
N ALA A 154 -10.33 -17.55 -11.43
CA ALA A 154 -9.12 -17.85 -12.21
C ALA A 154 -8.20 -16.61 -12.30
N PRO A 155 -6.94 -16.76 -12.75
CA PRO A 155 -6.05 -15.62 -12.92
C PRO A 155 -6.60 -14.59 -13.88
N GLN A 156 -6.49 -13.32 -13.52
CA GLN A 156 -7.12 -12.21 -14.23
C GLN A 156 -6.45 -10.87 -13.89
N GLY A 157 -6.39 -9.98 -14.88
CA GLY A 157 -6.11 -8.55 -14.68
C GLY A 157 -7.39 -7.72 -14.65
N HIS A 158 -7.42 -6.69 -13.83
CA HIS A 158 -8.54 -5.78 -13.65
C HIS A 158 -8.06 -4.34 -13.77
N LEU A 159 -8.49 -3.63 -14.82
CA LEU A 159 -8.26 -2.20 -14.94
C LEU A 159 -9.41 -1.45 -14.27
N THR A 160 -9.10 -0.41 -13.50
CA THR A 160 -10.12 0.40 -12.81
C THR A 160 -10.33 1.74 -13.46
N GLY A 161 -9.26 2.47 -13.74
CA GLY A 161 -9.40 3.82 -14.27
C GLY A 161 -8.07 4.52 -14.50
N GLY A 162 -8.15 5.57 -15.32
CA GLY A 162 -7.01 6.42 -15.64
C GLY A 162 -6.58 7.27 -14.45
N ILE A 163 -5.29 7.59 -14.41
CA ILE A 163 -4.67 8.42 -13.38
C ILE A 163 -3.72 9.43 -14.02
N ASP A 164 -3.55 10.60 -13.39
CA ASP A 164 -2.59 11.59 -13.87
C ASP A 164 -1.17 11.02 -13.74
N CYS A 165 -0.48 10.80 -14.87
CA CYS A 165 0.89 10.28 -14.90
C CYS A 165 1.86 11.20 -14.13
N ALA A 166 2.76 10.59 -13.36
CA ALA A 166 3.88 11.25 -12.70
C ALA A 166 4.96 10.21 -12.38
N GLU A 167 6.21 10.65 -12.23
CA GLU A 167 7.33 9.76 -11.87
C GLU A 167 7.14 9.10 -10.49
N THR A 168 6.36 9.76 -9.63
CA THR A 168 5.94 9.26 -8.33
C THR A 168 4.43 9.47 -8.19
N LEU A 169 3.70 8.40 -7.87
CA LEU A 169 2.26 8.42 -7.63
C LEU A 169 1.96 7.99 -6.20
N TYR A 170 0.96 8.63 -5.62
CA TYR A 170 0.51 8.38 -4.27
C TYR A 170 -0.98 8.10 -4.30
N LEU A 171 -1.39 6.93 -3.81
CA LEU A 171 -2.79 6.53 -3.78
C LEU A 171 -3.24 6.33 -2.35
N LYS A 172 -4.51 6.63 -2.10
CA LYS A 172 -5.24 6.15 -0.93
C LYS A 172 -6.34 5.22 -1.38
N VAL A 173 -6.45 4.07 -0.73
CA VAL A 173 -7.41 3.03 -1.04
C VAL A 173 -8.19 2.66 0.22
N ALA A 174 -9.51 2.57 0.08
CA ALA A 174 -10.42 2.23 1.17
C ALA A 174 -11.62 1.45 0.65
N LEU A 175 -12.24 0.63 1.50
CA LEU A 175 -13.54 0.03 1.19
C LEU A 175 -14.61 1.13 1.20
N ARG A 176 -15.49 1.13 0.20
CA ARG A 176 -16.53 2.16 0.05
C ARG A 176 -17.65 2.02 1.07
N ASN A 177 -17.98 0.80 1.49
CA ASN A 177 -18.99 0.55 2.51
C ASN A 177 -18.35 0.32 3.90
N PRO A 178 -18.38 1.29 4.83
CA PRO A 178 -17.89 1.12 6.20
C PRO A 178 -18.72 0.12 7.02
N ASP A 179 -19.94 -0.18 6.59
CA ASP A 179 -20.85 -1.12 7.27
C ASP A 179 -20.75 -2.55 6.73
N GLY A 180 -19.92 -2.77 5.69
CA GLY A 180 -19.85 -4.05 4.96
C GLY A 180 -19.31 -5.24 5.77
N ASN A 181 -18.69 -4.99 6.93
CA ASN A 181 -17.98 -6.00 7.73
C ASN A 181 -17.03 -6.85 6.86
N THR A 182 -16.25 -6.16 6.03
CA THR A 182 -15.47 -6.75 4.95
C THR A 182 -13.99 -6.72 5.29
N LYS A 183 -13.27 -7.78 4.91
CA LYS A 183 -11.82 -7.83 4.93
C LYS A 183 -11.30 -8.27 3.57
N VAL A 184 -10.37 -7.50 3.02
CA VAL A 184 -9.67 -7.80 1.78
C VAL A 184 -8.18 -7.84 2.07
N PHE A 185 -7.51 -8.93 1.72
CA PHE A 185 -6.06 -9.04 1.72
C PHE A 185 -5.59 -9.67 0.41
N LEU A 186 -4.67 -9.01 -0.29
CA LEU A 186 -3.96 -9.55 -1.45
C LEU A 186 -2.46 -9.48 -1.18
N GLY A 187 -1.76 -10.58 -1.46
CA GLY A 187 -0.31 -10.56 -1.63
C GLY A 187 0.07 -9.62 -2.79
N GLN A 188 1.23 -8.99 -2.66
CA GLN A 188 1.78 -8.10 -3.69
C GLN A 188 3.06 -8.72 -4.24
N ASP A 189 3.08 -8.97 -5.55
CA ASP A 189 4.26 -9.42 -6.29
C ASP A 189 4.16 -9.01 -7.77
N ASP A 190 5.01 -9.59 -8.62
CA ASP A 190 5.07 -9.28 -10.06
C ASP A 190 3.82 -9.75 -10.83
N THR A 191 3.01 -10.63 -10.24
CA THR A 191 1.81 -11.25 -10.82
C THR A 191 0.54 -11.04 -10.00
N ASN A 192 0.64 -10.41 -8.82
CA ASN A 192 -0.45 -10.21 -7.88
C ASN A 192 -0.46 -8.78 -7.31
N GLY A 193 -1.65 -8.28 -7.00
CA GLY A 193 -1.86 -7.04 -6.26
C GLY A 193 -2.02 -5.82 -7.15
N LEU A 194 -1.97 -4.66 -6.51
CA LEU A 194 -2.18 -3.36 -7.14
C LEU A 194 -0.97 -2.95 -7.98
N HIS A 195 -1.20 -2.33 -9.13
CA HIS A 195 -0.15 -1.85 -10.02
C HIS A 195 -0.60 -0.60 -10.79
N ILE A 196 0.37 0.07 -11.41
CA ILE A 196 0.15 1.08 -12.44
C ILE A 196 0.50 0.47 -13.80
N THR A 197 -0.36 0.66 -14.78
CA THR A 197 0.00 0.46 -16.19
C THR A 197 0.23 1.80 -16.86
N TYR A 198 1.15 1.87 -17.82
CA TYR A 198 1.38 3.07 -18.64
C TYR A 198 1.90 2.71 -20.03
N SER A 199 1.78 3.64 -20.97
CA SER A 199 2.39 3.60 -22.30
C SER A 199 3.55 4.60 -22.39
N CYS A 200 4.40 4.43 -23.40
CA CYS A 200 5.30 5.45 -23.92
C CYS A 200 5.00 5.61 -25.43
#